data_AF-A0A519H9Q6-F1
#
_entry.id   AF-A0A519H9Q6-F1
#
_cell.length_a   1.000
_cell.length_b   1.000
_cell.length_c   1.000
_cell.angle_alpha   90.00
_cell.angle_beta   90.00
_cell.angle_gamma   90.00
#
_symmetry.space_group_name_H-M   'P 1'
#
loop_
_entity.id
_entity.type
_entity.pdbx_description
1 polymer ?
#
loop_
_entity_poly.entity_id
_entity_poly.type
_entity_poly.pdbx_seq_one_letter_code
_entity_poly.pdbx_strand_id
1 'polypeptide(L)' 'METLPSEVWIAACAHRLHRQWHSVDPDDLEQMASMLLRDSHFAAMAPDEAAAEWLTPVASAAQSRIPASRRAPQEPSHGH' A
#
# COMPACT_ATOMS: atom_id res chain seq x y z
N MET A 1 19.75 21.21 13.13
CA MET A 1 18.54 20.39 12.92
C MET A 1 19.02 18.95 12.90
N GLU A 2 18.67 18.18 13.93
CA GLU A 2 19.14 16.79 14.07
C GLU A 2 18.43 15.96 13.00
N THR A 3 19.16 15.60 11.94
CA THR A 3 18.69 14.62 10.96
C THR A 3 18.49 13.31 11.68
N LEU A 4 17.24 12.85 11.78
CA LEU A 4 16.90 11.57 12.39
C LEU A 4 17.78 10.46 11.76
N PRO A 5 18.39 9.56 12.54
CA PRO A 5 19.19 8.47 11.99
C PRO A 5 18.37 7.67 10.99
N SER A 6 19.00 7.27 9.88
CA SER A 6 18.33 6.51 8.82
C SER A 6 17.64 5.26 9.36
N GLU A 7 18.29 4.54 10.30
CA GLU A 7 17.72 3.36 10.95
C GLU A 7 16.43 3.70 11.73
N VAL A 8 16.40 4.83 12.44
CA VAL A 8 15.22 5.27 13.20
C VAL A 8 14.09 5.70 12.27
N TRP A 9 14.43 6.35 11.16
CA TRP A 9 13.44 6.72 10.13
C TRP A 9 12.83 5.47 9.48
N ILE A 10 13.67 4.51 9.10
CA ILE A 10 13.26 3.24 8.48
C ILE A 10 12.35 2.45 9.42
N ALA A 11 12.74 2.25 10.68
CA ALA A 11 11.95 1.51 11.65
C ALA A 11 10.59 2.18 11.94
N ALA A 12 10.55 3.52 12.05
CA ALA A 12 9.31 4.25 12.27
C ALA A 12 8.36 4.15 11.06
N CYS A 13 8.89 4.29 9.85
CA CYS A 13 8.13 4.19 8.60
C CYS A 13 7.61 2.76 8.39
N ALA A 14 8.46 1.75 8.55
CA ALA A 14 8.10 0.33 8.45
C ALA A 14 7.00 -0.05 9.46
N HIS A 15 7.11 0.42 10.70
CA HIS A 15 6.07 0.18 11.72
C HIS A 15 4.72 0.78 11.32
N ARG A 16 4.71 1.97 10.72
CA ARG A 16 3.47 2.61 10.23
C ARG A 16 2.86 1.81 9.08
N LEU A 17 3.67 1.35 8.12
CA LEU A 17 3.23 0.49 7.02
C LEU A 17 2.68 -0.84 7.52
N HIS A 18 3.34 -1.47 8.50
CA HIS A 18 2.94 -2.76 9.07
C HIS A 18 1.57 -2.69 9.76
N ARG A 19 1.24 -1.55 10.39
CA ARG A 19 -0.10 -1.34 10.99
C ARG A 19 -1.22 -1.29 9.94
N GLN A 20 -0.94 -0.92 8.70
CA GLN A 20 -1.92 -0.97 7.60
C GLN A 20 -1.87 -2.30 6.85
N TRP A 21 -0.69 -2.90 6.71
CA TRP A 21 -0.46 -4.16 5.97
C TRP A 21 0.09 -5.26 6.88
N HIS A 22 -0.73 -5.72 7.82
CA HIS A 22 -0.35 -6.79 8.77
C HIS A 22 0.10 -8.11 8.11
N SER A 23 -0.31 -8.37 6.87
CA SER A 23 0.02 -9.61 6.16
C SER A 23 1.38 -9.58 5.48
N VAL A 24 2.03 -8.41 5.41
CA VAL A 24 3.35 -8.24 4.80
C VAL A 24 4.41 -8.37 5.90
N ASP A 25 5.51 -9.05 5.59
CA ASP A 25 6.58 -9.26 6.56
C ASP A 25 7.26 -7.94 6.94
N PRO A 26 7.56 -7.72 8.24
CA PRO A 26 8.24 -6.50 8.69
C PRO A 26 9.60 -6.26 8.03
N ASP A 27 10.37 -7.29 7.67
CA ASP A 27 11.67 -7.15 7.00
C ASP A 27 11.50 -6.54 5.59
N ASP A 28 10.46 -6.98 4.87
CA ASP A 28 10.11 -6.44 3.56
C ASP A 28 9.66 -4.96 3.67
N LEU A 29 8.97 -4.60 4.75
CA LEU A 29 8.56 -3.22 5.03
C LEU A 29 9.74 -2.31 5.40
N GLU A 30 10.75 -2.82 6.13
CA GLU A 30 11.99 -2.09 6.41
C GLU A 30 12.79 -1.85 5.13
N GLN A 31 12.87 -2.85 4.25
CA GLN A 31 13.48 -2.70 2.92
C GLN A 31 12.74 -1.64 2.08
N MET A 32 11.40 -1.65 2.09
CA MET A 32 10.59 -0.63 1.43
C MET A 32 10.82 0.77 2.01
N ALA A 33 10.87 0.89 3.34
CA ALA A 33 11.17 2.15 4.01
C ALA A 33 12.60 2.66 3.69
N SER A 34 13.58 1.77 3.56
CA SER A 34 14.93 2.13 3.11
C SER A 34 14.93 2.68 1.68
N MET A 35 14.12 2.10 0.79
CA MET A 35 13.94 2.62 -0.57
C MET A 35 13.24 3.98 -0.59
N LEU A 36 12.22 4.17 0.24
CA LEU A 36 11.53 5.47 0.43
C LEU A 36 12.49 6.54 0.93
N LEU A 37 13.34 6.22 1.91
CA LEU A 37 14.32 7.16 2.45
C LEU A 37 15.38 7.58 1.42
N ARG A 38 15.64 6.76 0.40
CA ARG A 38 16.55 7.12 -0.70
C ARG A 38 15.94 8.15 -1.65
N ASP A 39 14.61 8.25 -1.66
CA ASP A 39 13.90 9.22 -2.47
C ASP A 39 13.83 10.57 -1.74
N SER A 40 14.37 11.61 -2.37
CA SER A 40 14.48 12.94 -1.74
C SER A 40 13.13 13.57 -1.39
N HIS A 41 12.04 13.18 -2.06
CA HIS A 41 10.70 13.67 -1.75
C HIS A 41 10.24 13.13 -0.38
N PHE A 42 10.36 11.83 -0.18
CA PHE A 42 9.98 11.16 1.07
C PHE A 42 10.99 11.43 2.20
N ALA A 43 12.28 11.52 1.88
CA ALA A 43 13.33 11.85 2.85
C ALA A 43 13.20 13.27 3.41
N ALA A 44 12.55 14.18 2.68
CA ALA A 44 12.30 15.55 3.13
C ALA A 44 11.15 15.67 4.15
N MET A 45 10.33 14.62 4.32
CA MET A 45 9.16 14.60 5.20
C MET A 45 9.35 13.63 6.38
N ALA A 46 8.48 13.74 7.39
CA ALA A 46 8.50 12.85 8.54
C ALA A 46 8.13 11.42 8.11
N PRO A 47 8.66 10.36 8.76
CA PRO A 47 8.38 8.97 8.39
C PRO A 47 6.88 8.63 8.43
N ASP A 48 6.11 9.28 9.31
CA ASP A 48 4.64 9.12 9.37
C ASP A 48 3.95 9.73 8.14
N GLU A 49 4.40 10.90 7.68
CA GLU A 49 3.91 11.58 6.49
C GLU A 49 4.31 10.82 5.22
N ALA A 50 5.56 10.37 5.14
CA ALA A 50 6.05 9.57 4.02
C ALA A 50 5.26 8.27 3.85
N ALA A 51 5.03 7.56 4.96
CA ALA A 51 4.20 6.37 4.95
C ALA A 51 2.76 6.70 4.55
N ALA A 52 2.18 7.80 5.05
CA ALA A 52 0.81 8.20 4.67
C ALA A 52 0.69 8.52 3.18
N GLU A 53 1.65 9.25 2.60
CA GLU A 53 1.69 9.55 1.17
C GLU A 53 1.89 8.28 0.32
N TRP A 54 2.76 7.37 0.76
CA TRP A 54 2.96 6.08 0.09
C TRP A 54 1.73 5.17 0.15
N LEU A 55 0.99 5.23 1.26
CA LEU A 55 -0.25 4.50 1.50
C LEU A 55 -1.47 5.15 0.84
N THR A 56 -1.33 6.38 0.31
CA THR A 56 -2.37 7.00 -0.51
C THR A 56 -2.67 6.06 -1.67
N PRO A 57 -3.90 5.52 -1.77
CA PRO A 57 -4.22 4.54 -2.78
C PRO A 57 -4.04 5.17 -4.16
N VAL A 58 -3.02 4.72 -4.90
CA VAL A 58 -2.84 4.96 -6.35
C VAL A 58 -4.05 4.41 -7.15
N ALA A 59 -4.93 3.68 -6.46
CA ALA A 59 -6.14 3.00 -6.94
C ALA A 59 -7.36 3.89 -7.16
N SER A 60 -7.20 5.06 -7.82
CA SER A 60 -8.30 5.65 -8.61
C SER A 60 -8.30 5.13 -10.06
N ALA A 61 -7.30 4.36 -10.48
CA ALA A 61 -7.22 3.84 -11.86
C ALA A 61 -7.68 2.37 -12.03
N ALA A 62 -7.74 1.55 -10.98
CA ALA A 62 -7.94 0.10 -11.13
C ALA A 62 -9.22 -0.48 -10.47
N GLN A 63 -9.95 0.29 -9.65
CA GLN A 63 -11.09 -0.24 -8.88
C GLN A 63 -12.38 -0.49 -9.69
N SER A 64 -12.42 -0.27 -11.02
CA SER A 64 -13.64 -0.50 -11.81
C SER A 64 -13.41 -1.31 -13.08
N ARG A 65 -12.65 -2.41 -13.00
CA ARG A 65 -12.66 -3.40 -14.08
C ARG A 65 -12.65 -4.85 -13.63
N ILE A 66 -13.36 -5.14 -12.55
CA ILE A 66 -14.00 -6.45 -12.44
C ILE A 66 -15.30 -6.34 -13.24
N PRO A 67 -15.39 -6.80 -14.51
CA PRO A 67 -16.70 -7.11 -15.05
C PRO A 67 -17.24 -8.23 -14.18
N ALA A 68 -18.23 -7.91 -13.32
CA ALA A 68 -19.02 -8.92 -12.65
C ALA A 68 -19.47 -9.89 -13.73
N SER A 69 -18.89 -11.09 -13.71
CA SER A 69 -19.14 -12.14 -14.67
C SER A 69 -20.63 -12.22 -14.92
N ARG A 70 -20.98 -11.85 -16.14
CA ARG A 70 -22.13 -12.26 -16.93
C ARG A 70 -22.62 -13.63 -16.48
N ARG A 71 -23.46 -13.67 -15.44
CA ARG A 71 -24.13 -14.90 -15.02
C ARG A 71 -25.19 -15.14 -16.09
N ALA A 72 -25.06 -16.31 -16.72
CA ALA A 72 -25.77 -16.78 -17.90
C ALA A 72 -27.27 -16.46 -17.92
N PRO A 73 -27.90 -16.41 -19.11
CA PRO A 73 -29.35 -16.40 -19.23
C PRO A 73 -29.91 -17.61 -18.50
N GLN A 74 -30.80 -17.34 -17.56
CA GLN A 74 -31.59 -18.35 -16.88
C GLN A 74 -32.67 -18.78 -17.86
N GLU A 75 -32.44 -19.91 -18.54
CA GLU A 75 -33.49 -20.66 -19.24
C GLU A 75 -34.28 -21.47 -18.21
N PRO A 76 -35.54 -21.13 -17.89
CA PRO A 76 -36.46 -22.11 -17.38
C PRO A 76 -36.98 -22.93 -18.56
N SER A 77 -36.44 -24.12 -18.70
CA SER A 77 -37.08 -25.22 -19.40
C SER A 77 -38.46 -25.44 -18.77
N HIS A 78 -39.54 -25.17 -19.50
CA HIS A 78 -40.83 -25.80 -19.21
C HIS A 78 -41.33 -26.42 -20.51
N GLY A 79 -41.07 -27.71 -20.60
CA GLY A 79 -41.62 -28.58 -21.63
C GLY A 79 -43.03 -29.04 -21.27
N HIS A 80 -43.66 -29.54 -22.33
CA HIS A 80 -44.88 -30.35 -22.45
C HIS A 80 -46.22 -29.63 -22.27
#